data_AF-A0A842RCI4-F1
#
_entry.id   AF-A0A842RCI4-F1
#
_cell.length_a   1.000
_cell.length_b   1.000
_cell.length_c   1.000
_cell.angle_alpha   90.00
_cell.angle_beta   90.00
_cell.angle_gamma   90.00
#
_symmetry.space_group_name_H-M   'P 1'
#
loop_
_entity.id
_entity.type
_entity.pdbx_description
1 polymer ?
#
loop_
_entity_poly.entity_id
_entity_poly.type
_entity_poly.pdbx_seq_one_letter_code
_entity_poly.pdbx_strand_id
1 'polypeptide(L)'
;MNTKKLADYLIKLLETESEDSFLIVSPPNHKDVYIQFLALSEKELYCEAVSNRFLPEEFHLNDEKVRILNQWGFALTGDSPNFNRTFIIKNESNIDELVNLVFRIFAEVYEVPPKNFEIEYQM
;
A
#
# COMPACT_ATOMS: atom_id res chain seq x y z
N MET A 1 12.52 -6.28 11.64
CA MET A 1 11.15 -6.24 11.08
C MET A 1 10.95 -4.85 10.53
N ASN A 2 10.61 -4.70 9.24
CA ASN A 2 10.56 -3.41 8.55
C ASN A 2 9.32 -2.56 8.91
N THR A 3 8.54 -2.94 9.93
CA THR A 3 7.32 -2.25 10.38
C THR A 3 7.59 -0.82 10.82
N LYS A 4 8.56 -0.64 11.74
CA LYS A 4 8.93 0.70 12.22
C LYS A 4 9.40 1.59 11.07
N LYS A 5 10.23 1.05 10.17
CA LYS A 5 10.72 1.78 9.01
C LYS A 5 9.55 2.25 8.14
N LEU A 6 8.58 1.39 7.85
CA LEU A 6 7.40 1.79 7.08
C LEU A 6 6.57 2.86 7.79
N ALA A 7 6.33 2.72 9.09
CA ALA A 7 5.63 3.75 9.88
C ALA A 7 6.33 5.12 9.78
N ASP A 8 7.65 5.14 9.95
CA ASP A 8 8.46 6.36 9.86
C ASP A 8 8.32 7.04 8.48
N TYR A 9 8.28 6.27 7.38
CA TYR A 9 8.08 6.81 6.03
C TYR A 9 6.65 7.28 5.76
N LEU A 10 5.63 6.62 6.33
CA LEU A 10 4.24 7.06 6.20
C LEU A 10 4.02 8.38 6.95
N ILE A 11 4.62 8.54 8.14
CA ILE A 11 4.62 9.81 8.89
C ILE A 11 5.34 10.88 8.07
N LYS A 12 6.54 10.57 7.55
CA LYS A 12 7.29 11.50 6.71
C LYS A 12 6.49 11.95 5.48
N LEU A 13 5.74 11.03 4.86
CA LEU A 13 4.89 11.34 3.71
C LEU A 13 3.79 12.35 4.07
N LEU A 14 3.13 12.17 5.23
CA LEU A 14 2.11 13.10 5.73
C LEU A 14 2.66 14.49 6.09
N GLU A 15 3.91 14.56 6.54
CA GLU A 15 4.59 15.81 6.87
C GLU A 15 5.13 16.55 5.64
N THR A 16 5.11 15.91 4.46
CA THR A 16 5.65 16.49 3.24
C THR A 16 4.59 17.33 2.53
N GLU A 17 4.87 18.61 2.29
CA GLU A 17 3.95 19.56 1.64
C GLU A 17 3.87 19.42 0.10
N SER A 18 4.58 18.45 -0.49
CA SER A 18 4.61 18.23 -1.95
C SER A 18 3.53 17.23 -2.38
N GLU A 19 2.65 17.66 -3.29
CA GLU A 19 1.62 16.81 -3.92
C GLU A 19 2.23 15.71 -4.82
N ASP A 20 3.50 15.86 -5.22
CA ASP A 20 4.22 14.90 -6.06
C ASP A 20 4.96 13.82 -5.25
N SER A 21 4.95 13.92 -3.91
CA SER A 21 5.61 12.95 -3.05
C SER A 21 4.81 11.66 -2.93
N PHE A 22 5.50 10.53 -3.07
CA PHE A 22 4.90 9.22 -2.92
C PHE A 22 5.85 8.21 -2.30
N LEU A 23 5.25 7.16 -1.77
CA LEU A 23 5.93 6.04 -1.14
C LEU A 23 5.50 4.74 -1.81
N ILE A 24 6.47 3.96 -2.28
CA ILE A 24 6.24 2.60 -2.79
C ILE A 24 6.85 1.59 -1.82
N VAL A 25 6.06 0.58 -1.49
CA VAL A 25 6.48 -0.59 -0.73
C VAL A 25 6.42 -1.80 -1.66
N SER A 26 7.51 -2.55 -1.75
CA SER A 26 7.56 -3.76 -2.59
C SER A 26 8.48 -4.84 -2.00
N PRO A 27 8.27 -6.12 -2.34
CA PRO A 27 9.22 -7.19 -2.05
C PRO A 27 10.52 -7.01 -2.87
N PRO A 28 11.71 -7.29 -2.31
CA PRO A 28 12.99 -7.05 -2.98
C PRO A 28 13.13 -7.72 -4.35
N ASN A 29 12.52 -8.89 -4.52
CA ASN A 29 12.62 -9.69 -5.74
C ASN A 29 11.38 -9.57 -6.65
N HIS A 30 10.38 -8.76 -6.28
CA HIS A 30 9.10 -8.66 -6.99
C HIS A 30 8.62 -7.20 -7.01
N LYS A 31 9.37 -6.32 -7.67
CA LYS A 31 9.04 -4.88 -7.70
C LYS A 31 7.70 -4.57 -8.36
N ASP A 32 7.23 -5.43 -9.25
CA ASP A 32 5.91 -5.31 -9.90
C ASP A 32 4.75 -5.60 -8.94
N VAL A 33 5.02 -6.21 -7.78
CA VAL A 33 4.06 -6.42 -6.69
C VAL A 33 4.27 -5.31 -5.67
N TYR A 34 3.44 -4.27 -5.71
CA TYR A 34 3.64 -3.10 -4.86
C TYR A 34 2.37 -2.57 -4.20
N ILE A 35 2.60 -1.79 -3.15
CA ILE A 35 1.61 -0.90 -2.55
C ILE A 35 2.19 0.52 -2.60
N GLN A 36 1.40 1.45 -3.12
CA GLN A 36 1.79 2.86 -3.25
C GLN A 36 0.96 3.74 -2.32
N PHE A 37 1.58 4.77 -1.76
CA PHE A 37 0.92 5.78 -0.94
C PHE A 37 1.19 7.19 -1.49
N LEU A 38 0.16 8.03 -1.40
CA LEU A 38 0.25 9.48 -1.59
C LEU A 38 -0.41 10.18 -0.40
N ALA A 39 0.13 11.32 0.03
CA ALA A 39 -0.57 12.19 0.97
C ALA A 39 -1.55 13.09 0.21
N LEU A 40 -2.82 13.04 0.57
CA LEU A 40 -3.83 13.99 0.09
C LEU A 40 -3.91 15.23 1.00
N SER A 41 -3.50 15.07 2.25
CA SER A 41 -3.34 16.14 3.25
C SER A 41 -2.46 15.66 4.41
N GLU A 42 -2.20 16.54 5.38
CA GLU A 42 -1.51 16.23 6.64
C GLU A 42 -2.13 15.08 7.48
N LYS A 43 -3.36 14.65 7.15
CA LYS A 43 -4.09 13.60 7.87
C LYS A 43 -4.73 12.56 6.95
N GLU A 44 -4.41 12.58 5.66
CA GLU A 44 -5.10 11.72 4.70
C GLU A 44 -4.09 11.06 3.76
N LEU A 45 -4.12 9.73 3.73
CA LEU A 45 -3.30 8.91 2.84
C LEU A 45 -4.19 8.20 1.82
N TYR A 46 -3.91 8.42 0.56
CA TYR A 46 -4.41 7.58 -0.51
C TYR A 46 -3.45 6.38 -0.68
N CYS A 47 -4.01 5.18 -0.74
CA CYS A 47 -3.27 3.93 -0.85
C CYS A 47 -3.74 3.14 -2.07
N GLU A 48 -2.79 2.66 -2.87
CA GLU A 48 -3.05 1.74 -3.97
C GLU A 48 -2.39 0.39 -3.75
N ALA A 49 -3.13 -0.66 -4.07
CA ALA A 49 -2.67 -2.02 -4.21
C ALA A 49 -2.74 -2.39 -5.70
N VAL A 50 -1.60 -2.79 -6.27
CA VAL A 50 -1.49 -3.09 -7.71
C VAL A 50 -2.53 -4.12 -8.19
N SER A 51 -3.12 -3.87 -9.36
CA SER A 51 -4.13 -4.77 -9.95
C SER A 51 -3.53 -5.73 -10.98
N ASN A 52 -4.35 -6.70 -11.43
CA ASN A 52 -4.01 -7.62 -12.53
C ASN A 52 -3.66 -6.92 -13.85
N ARG A 53 -3.92 -5.62 -13.98
CA ARG A 53 -3.48 -4.86 -15.15
C ARG A 53 -1.96 -4.74 -15.25
N PHE A 54 -1.27 -4.73 -14.11
CA PHE A 54 0.19 -4.54 -14.03
C PHE A 54 0.92 -5.68 -13.33
N LEU A 55 0.21 -6.53 -12.60
CA LEU A 55 0.80 -7.71 -11.97
C LEU A 55 1.35 -8.69 -13.02
N PRO A 56 2.48 -9.34 -12.75
CA PRO A 56 2.89 -10.53 -13.48
C PRO A 56 1.85 -11.64 -13.35
N GLU A 57 1.78 -12.53 -14.34
CA GLU A 57 0.74 -13.57 -14.44
C GLU A 57 0.70 -14.49 -13.21
N GLU A 58 1.87 -14.82 -12.65
CA GLU A 58 2.00 -15.65 -11.46
C GLU A 58 1.44 -15.01 -10.19
N PHE A 59 1.27 -13.68 -10.17
CA PHE A 59 0.71 -12.93 -9.04
C PHE A 59 -0.73 -12.48 -9.27
N HIS A 60 -1.35 -12.84 -10.40
CA HIS A 60 -2.72 -12.43 -10.70
C HIS A 60 -3.69 -12.82 -9.57
N LEU A 61 -4.49 -11.83 -9.18
CA LEU A 61 -5.54 -11.93 -8.19
C LEU A 61 -6.73 -12.68 -8.80
N ASN A 62 -7.12 -13.78 -8.16
CA ASN A 62 -8.38 -14.44 -8.44
C ASN A 62 -9.54 -13.75 -7.68
N ASP A 63 -10.78 -14.20 -7.93
CA ASP A 63 -11.97 -13.61 -7.32
C ASP A 63 -11.95 -13.60 -5.79
N GLU A 64 -11.32 -14.60 -5.17
CA GLU A 64 -11.19 -14.68 -3.71
C GLU A 64 -10.27 -13.58 -3.17
N LYS A 65 -9.10 -13.40 -3.79
CA LYS A 65 -8.13 -12.34 -3.45
C LYS A 65 -8.74 -10.94 -3.65
N VAL A 66 -9.46 -10.74 -4.75
CA VAL A 66 -10.20 -9.49 -5.01
C VAL A 66 -11.28 -9.27 -3.94
N ARG A 67 -12.01 -10.31 -3.53
CA ARG A 67 -13.02 -10.22 -2.46
C ARG A 67 -12.39 -9.82 -1.13
N ILE A 68 -11.19 -10.31 -0.80
CA ILE A 68 -10.46 -9.93 0.42
C ILE A 68 -10.12 -8.43 0.40
N LEU A 69 -9.55 -7.93 -0.70
CA LEU A 69 -9.28 -6.49 -0.87
C LEU A 69 -10.56 -5.65 -0.71
N ASN A 70 -11.66 -6.06 -1.34
CA ASN A 70 -12.96 -5.39 -1.22
C ASN A 70 -13.48 -5.38 0.22
N GLN A 71 -13.32 -6.47 0.97
CA GLN A 71 -13.70 -6.54 2.40
C GLN A 71 -12.84 -5.60 3.27
N TRP A 72 -11.60 -5.33 2.86
CA TRP A 72 -10.75 -4.33 3.48
C TRP A 72 -10.94 -2.93 2.90
N GLY A 73 -12.01 -2.72 2.12
CA GLY A 73 -12.43 -1.42 1.62
C GLY A 73 -11.60 -0.88 0.46
N PHE A 74 -10.76 -1.71 -0.16
CA PHE A 74 -10.13 -1.37 -1.44
C PHE A 74 -11.10 -1.61 -2.58
N ALA A 75 -11.10 -0.75 -3.60
CA ALA A 75 -11.94 -0.93 -4.77
C ALA A 75 -11.20 -0.52 -6.05
N LEU A 76 -11.55 -1.14 -7.17
CA LEU A 76 -11.22 -0.59 -8.49
C LEU A 76 -12.21 0.53 -8.79
N THR A 77 -11.72 1.77 -8.77
CA THR A 77 -12.49 2.95 -9.17
C THR A 77 -12.08 3.37 -10.58
N GLY A 78 -12.91 4.15 -11.27
CA GLY A 78 -12.55 4.63 -12.62
C GLY A 78 -11.33 5.55 -12.67
N ASP A 79 -10.94 6.09 -11.51
CA ASP A 79 -9.90 7.10 -11.37
C ASP A 79 -8.49 6.50 -11.24
N SER A 80 -8.39 5.20 -10.92
CA SER A 80 -7.12 4.48 -10.86
C SER A 80 -7.24 3.09 -11.48
N PRO A 81 -6.24 2.66 -12.25
CA PRO A 81 -6.17 1.27 -12.72
C PRO A 81 -5.87 0.25 -11.60
N ASN A 82 -5.57 0.70 -10.38
CA ASN A 82 -5.24 -0.12 -9.21
C ASN A 82 -6.38 -0.14 -8.19
N PHE A 83 -6.35 -1.15 -7.31
CA PHE A 83 -7.25 -1.17 -6.16
C PHE A 83 -6.85 -0.05 -5.21
N ASN A 84 -7.78 0.80 -4.81
CA ASN A 84 -7.44 1.94 -3.96
C ASN A 84 -8.37 2.11 -2.76
N ARG A 85 -7.83 2.76 -1.74
CA ARG A 85 -8.53 3.15 -0.52
C ARG A 85 -7.86 4.37 0.09
N THR A 86 -8.67 5.28 0.63
CA THR A 86 -8.18 6.42 1.41
C THR A 86 -8.30 6.16 2.91
N PHE A 87 -7.29 6.60 3.67
CA PHE A 87 -7.17 6.45 5.10
C PHE A 87 -7.07 7.81 5.78
N ILE A 88 -7.88 8.01 6.82
CA ILE A 88 -7.79 9.20 7.69
C ILE A 88 -6.93 8.85 8.90
N ILE A 89 -5.81 9.55 9.06
CA ILE A 89 -4.83 9.35 10.12
C ILE A 89 -5.09 10.36 11.24
N LYS A 90 -5.55 9.86 12.39
CA LYS A 90 -5.87 10.68 13.56
C LYS A 90 -4.82 10.57 14.65
N ASN A 91 -4.07 9.47 14.68
CA ASN A 91 -3.05 9.17 15.67
C ASN A 91 -2.11 8.06 15.15
N GLU A 92 -1.05 7.79 15.92
CA GLU A 92 -0.06 6.74 15.61
C GLU A 92 -0.68 5.34 15.49
N SER A 93 -1.74 5.04 16.24
CA SER A 93 -2.43 3.74 16.13
C SER A 93 -3.00 3.49 14.73
N ASN A 94 -3.42 4.54 14.00
CA ASN A 94 -3.86 4.38 12.62
C ASN A 94 -2.71 4.04 11.68
N ILE A 95 -1.51 4.56 11.94
CA ILE A 95 -0.30 4.20 11.18
C ILE A 95 0.05 2.74 11.44
N ASP A 96 0.04 2.29 12.70
CA ASP A 96 0.31 0.89 13.05
C ASP A 96 -0.69 -0.08 12.41
N GLU A 97 -1.99 0.27 12.40
CA GLU A 97 -3.03 -0.49 11.71
C GLU A 97 -2.77 -0.56 10.20
N LEU A 98 -2.37 0.55 9.58
CA LEU A 98 -2.07 0.62 8.15
C LEU A 98 -0.84 -0.20 7.79
N VAL A 99 0.22 -0.12 8.60
CA VAL A 99 1.42 -0.95 8.46
C VAL A 99 1.04 -2.43 8.51
N ASN A 100 0.24 -2.85 9.49
CA ASN A 100 -0.22 -4.23 9.59
C ASN A 100 -1.07 -4.65 8.38
N LEU A 101 -1.93 -3.77 7.89
CA LEU A 101 -2.74 -4.02 6.69
C LEU A 101 -1.85 -4.23 5.45
N VAL A 102 -0.80 -3.44 5.27
CA VAL A 102 0.19 -3.63 4.19
C VAL A 102 0.79 -5.03 4.23
N PHE A 103 1.27 -5.47 5.39
CA PHE A 103 1.83 -6.82 5.54
C PHE A 103 0.80 -7.91 5.25
N ARG A 104 -0.46 -7.71 5.64
CA ARG A 104 -1.55 -8.64 5.36
C ARG A 104 -1.92 -8.69 3.89
N ILE A 105 -1.91 -7.57 3.19
CA ILE A 105 -2.12 -7.53 1.73
C ILE A 105 -1.03 -8.35 1.03
N PHE A 106 0.24 -8.13 1.34
CA PHE A 106 1.31 -8.94 0.76
C PHE A 106 1.14 -10.44 1.05
N ALA A 107 0.84 -10.80 2.30
CA ALA A 107 0.75 -12.20 2.71
C ALA A 107 -0.51 -12.92 2.20
N GLU A 108 -1.68 -12.30 2.30
CA GLU A 108 -2.98 -12.94 2.05
C GLU A 108 -3.51 -12.69 0.63
N VAL A 109 -3.11 -11.59 -0.01
CA VAL A 109 -3.57 -11.23 -1.37
C VAL A 109 -2.51 -11.59 -2.40
N TYR A 110 -1.28 -11.12 -2.21
CA TYR A 110 -0.19 -11.40 -3.16
C TYR A 110 0.57 -12.71 -2.87
N GLU A 111 0.27 -13.38 -1.76
CA GLU A 111 0.95 -14.62 -1.32
C GLU A 111 2.49 -14.46 -1.21
N VAL A 112 2.95 -13.22 -1.01
CA VAL A 112 4.35 -12.91 -0.78
C VAL A 112 4.60 -12.83 0.73
N PRO A 113 5.53 -13.64 1.27
CA PRO A 113 5.83 -13.61 2.69
C PRO A 113 6.22 -12.21 3.16
N PRO A 114 5.73 -11.76 4.33
CA PRO A 114 6.06 -10.46 4.91
C PRO A 114 7.50 -10.47 5.46
N LYS A 115 8.49 -10.48 4.57
CA LYS A 115 9.92 -10.49 4.93
C LYS A 115 10.67 -9.48 4.09
N ASN A 116 11.26 -8.51 4.79
CA ASN A 116 12.21 -7.54 4.25
C ASN A 116 11.71 -6.76 3.01
N PHE A 117 10.64 -5.97 3.13
CA PHE A 117 10.24 -5.06 2.04
C PHE A 117 11.27 -3.96 1.76
N GLU A 118 11.39 -3.61 0.49
CA GLU A 118 12.00 -2.37 0.03
C GLU A 118 10.98 -1.23 0.14
N ILE A 119 11.52 -0.05 0.41
CA ILE A 119 10.74 1.18 0.57
C ILE A 119 11.42 2.21 -0.30
N GLU A 120 10.71 2.66 -1.32
CA GLU A 120 11.15 3.72 -2.24
C GLU A 120 10.33 4.98 -1.95
N TYR A 121 11.02 6.05 -1.58
CA TYR A 121 10.40 7.34 -1.25
C TYR A 121 10.88 8.37 -2.27
N GLN A 122 9.94 8.99 -2.98
CA GLN A 122 10.22 10.03 -3.97
C GLN A 122 9.56 11.34 -3.55
N MET A 123 10.28 12.44 -3.73
CA MET A 123 9.87 13.81 -3.38
C MET A 123 9.84 14.70 -4.61
#